data_AF-W4F965-F1
#
_entry.id   AF-W4F965-F1
#
_cell.length_a   1.000
_cell.length_b   1.000
_cell.length_c   1.000
_cell.angle_alpha   90.00
_cell.angle_beta   90.00
_cell.angle_gamma   90.00
#
_symmetry.space_group_name_H-M   'P 1'
#
loop_
_entity.id
_entity.type
_entity.pdbx_description
1 polymer ?
#
loop_
_entity_poly.entity_id
_entity_poly.type
_entity_poly.pdbx_seq_one_letter_code
_entity_poly.pdbx_strand_id
1 'polypeptide(L)'
;MEIPEDSVVMGADIDRDLATQWIYPSNYPVRAYQQSISRAALLQNTLVCLPTGLGKTLIAAVVMFNFYRWFPRGKIVFMAPTKPLVSQQIQACHDVMPIPQSDMAELQGNVAPAKRKQLWATKRVFFCTPQSLQNDIERGNCDVRSFVCVVVDEAHRATGNYAYVVVIKAIAAKVSGFRVLALSATPGAKFDVIQDVITNLRISHIECKNGDDPDV
;
A
#
# COMPACT_ATOMS: atom_id res chain seq x y z
N MET A 1 -8.76 -13.19 28.78
CA MET A 1 -9.99 -12.66 28.16
C MET A 1 -9.82 -12.88 26.67
N GLU A 2 -10.29 -14.01 26.17
CA GLU A 2 -10.21 -14.32 24.74
C GLU A 2 -11.18 -13.38 24.00
N ILE A 3 -10.63 -12.58 23.09
CA ILE A 3 -11.42 -11.70 22.24
C ILE A 3 -12.02 -12.59 21.13
N PRO A 4 -13.34 -12.56 20.85
CA PRO A 4 -13.95 -13.40 19.83
C PRO A 4 -13.24 -13.26 18.47
N GLU A 5 -13.09 -14.36 17.72
CA GLU A 5 -12.44 -14.39 16.39
C GLU A 5 -13.06 -13.42 15.36
N ASP A 6 -14.25 -12.89 15.64
CA ASP A 6 -15.00 -11.93 14.82
C ASP A 6 -14.96 -10.47 15.30
N SER A 7 -14.13 -10.17 16.29
CA SER A 7 -13.92 -8.78 16.71
C SER A 7 -12.99 -8.02 15.76
N VAL A 8 -13.34 -6.77 15.45
CA VAL A 8 -12.42 -5.83 14.80
C VAL A 8 -11.35 -5.44 15.81
N VAL A 9 -10.08 -5.61 15.44
CA VAL A 9 -8.92 -5.27 16.28
C VAL A 9 -8.23 -4.00 15.82
N MET A 10 -7.38 -3.41 16.68
CA MET A 10 -6.55 -2.25 16.32
C MET A 10 -5.43 -2.57 15.31
N GLY A 11 -5.14 -3.85 15.06
CA GLY A 11 -4.11 -4.31 14.14
C GLY A 11 -2.77 -4.59 14.83
N ALA A 12 -1.66 -4.49 14.08
CA ALA A 12 -0.31 -4.65 14.64
C ALA A 12 0.11 -3.44 15.50
N ASP A 13 0.92 -3.68 16.53
CA ASP A 13 1.40 -2.62 17.41
C ASP A 13 2.31 -1.61 16.71
N ILE A 14 2.12 -0.35 17.07
CA ILE A 14 2.96 0.77 16.66
C ILE A 14 4.07 1.02 17.67
N ASP A 15 5.29 1.17 17.18
CA ASP A 15 6.42 1.71 17.94
C ASP A 15 6.25 3.24 18.04
N ARG A 16 5.87 3.70 19.24
CA ARG A 16 5.52 5.11 19.47
C ARG A 16 6.73 6.03 19.34
N ASP A 17 7.92 5.56 19.69
CA ASP A 17 9.14 6.36 19.62
C ASP A 17 9.52 6.60 18.16
N LEU A 18 9.49 5.53 17.35
CA LEU A 18 9.71 5.64 15.91
C LEU A 18 8.62 6.45 15.21
N ALA A 19 7.37 6.34 15.65
CA ALA A 19 6.22 7.05 15.07
C ALA A 19 6.17 8.55 15.38
N THR A 20 7.05 9.08 16.23
CA THR A 20 7.19 10.53 16.43
C THR A 20 7.84 11.24 15.24
N GLN A 21 8.53 10.49 14.38
CA GLN A 21 9.27 11.01 13.23
C GLN A 21 8.95 10.21 11.97
N TRP A 22 9.08 10.88 10.83
CA TRP A 22 9.03 10.24 9.52
C TRP A 22 10.31 10.53 8.77
N ILE A 23 10.70 9.62 7.88
CA ILE A 23 11.90 9.72 7.08
C ILE A 23 11.52 9.93 5.61
N TYR A 24 12.20 10.89 5.01
CA TYR A 24 12.16 11.19 3.59
C TYR A 24 13.56 10.92 2.99
N PRO A 25 13.68 10.48 1.72
CA PRO A 25 14.98 10.15 1.13
C PRO A 25 15.89 11.39 1.08
N SER A 26 17.16 11.20 1.44
CA SER A 26 18.20 12.23 1.33
C SER A 26 19.05 12.08 0.06
N ASN A 27 18.88 10.98 -0.68
CA ASN A 27 19.59 10.66 -1.93
C ASN A 27 18.88 11.15 -3.19
N TYR A 28 17.75 11.86 -3.05
CA TYR A 28 16.99 12.44 -4.16
C TYR A 28 16.80 13.95 -3.95
N PRO A 29 16.76 14.75 -5.03
CA PRO A 29 16.34 16.14 -4.94
C PRO A 29 14.92 16.24 -4.37
N VAL A 30 14.74 17.08 -3.36
CA VAL A 30 13.44 17.27 -2.71
C VAL A 30 12.55 18.13 -3.61
N ARG A 31 11.43 17.58 -4.06
CA ARG A 31 10.34 18.34 -4.69
C ARG A 31 9.23 18.56 -3.67
N ALA A 32 8.88 19.82 -3.43
CA ALA A 32 7.96 20.20 -2.35
C ALA A 32 6.59 19.49 -2.44
N TYR A 33 6.03 19.36 -3.65
CA TYR A 33 4.77 18.63 -3.85
C TYR A 33 4.88 17.16 -3.45
N GLN A 34 5.98 16.47 -3.80
CA GLN A 34 6.16 15.06 -3.45
C GLN A 34 6.25 14.89 -1.93
N GLN A 35 6.99 15.78 -1.27
CA GLN A 35 7.12 15.76 0.19
C GLN A 35 5.78 16.04 0.89
N SER A 36 5.03 17.03 0.40
CA SER A 36 3.70 17.37 0.91
C SER A 36 2.71 16.21 0.76
N ILE A 37 2.64 15.62 -0.44
CA ILE A 37 1.78 14.48 -0.74
C ILE A 37 2.17 13.27 0.12
N SER A 38 3.46 12.97 0.26
CA SER A 38 3.93 11.90 1.16
C SER A 38 3.48 12.15 2.59
N ARG A 39 3.61 13.37 3.11
CA ARG A 39 3.16 13.72 4.45
C ARG A 39 1.65 13.53 4.63
N ALA A 40 0.85 13.97 3.67
CA ALA A 40 -0.60 13.76 3.69
C ALA A 40 -0.93 12.25 3.69
N ALA A 41 -0.28 11.46 2.83
CA ALA A 41 -0.46 10.02 2.75
C ALA A 41 0.03 9.24 3.98
N LEU A 42 0.90 9.81 4.82
CA LEU A 42 1.24 9.21 6.11
C LEU A 42 0.10 9.36 7.13
N LEU A 43 -0.71 10.42 7.02
CA LEU A 43 -1.75 10.79 7.97
C LEU A 43 -3.16 10.36 7.53
N GLN A 44 -3.42 10.28 6.23
CA GLN A 44 -4.74 10.00 5.67
C GLN A 44 -4.68 8.91 4.59
N ASN A 45 -5.82 8.24 4.37
CA ASN A 45 -5.93 7.34 3.22
C ASN A 45 -6.06 8.21 2.00
N THR A 46 -5.06 8.14 1.12
CA THR A 46 -4.86 9.17 0.11
C THR A 46 -4.89 8.56 -1.28
N LEU A 47 -5.69 9.16 -2.17
CA LEU A 47 -5.63 8.94 -3.60
C LEU A 47 -4.69 9.99 -4.20
N VAL A 48 -3.60 9.53 -4.78
CA VAL A 48 -2.59 10.34 -5.46
C VAL A 48 -2.76 10.17 -6.96
N CYS A 49 -3.14 11.26 -7.63
CA CYS A 49 -3.29 11.34 -9.07
C CYS A 49 -2.17 12.20 -9.66
N LEU A 50 -1.14 11.53 -10.17
CA LEU A 50 0.03 12.15 -10.77
C LEU A 50 0.37 11.48 -12.09
N PRO A 51 0.61 12.22 -13.19
CA PRO A 51 1.18 11.68 -14.41
C PRO A 51 2.44 10.81 -14.19
N THR A 52 2.73 9.95 -15.17
CA THR A 52 3.95 9.14 -15.16
C THR A 52 5.18 10.04 -15.13
N GLY A 53 6.20 9.66 -14.35
CA GLY A 53 7.42 10.46 -14.18
C GLY A 53 7.39 11.51 -13.07
N LEU A 54 6.22 11.81 -12.49
CA LEU A 54 6.10 12.80 -11.39
C LEU A 54 6.31 12.21 -9.99
N GLY A 55 6.75 10.96 -9.87
CA GLY A 55 7.24 10.40 -8.60
C GLY A 55 6.22 9.63 -7.75
N LYS A 56 5.20 9.01 -8.36
CA LYS A 56 4.29 8.07 -7.65
C LYS A 56 5.06 7.00 -6.86
N THR A 57 6.08 6.39 -7.48
CA THR A 57 6.91 5.37 -6.84
C THR A 57 7.71 5.92 -5.65
N LEU A 58 8.20 7.17 -5.74
CA LEU A 58 8.90 7.81 -4.62
C LEU A 58 7.95 7.96 -3.42
N ILE A 59 6.73 8.45 -3.67
CA ILE A 59 5.72 8.62 -2.63
C ILE A 59 5.36 7.26 -2.00
N ALA A 60 5.19 6.22 -2.82
CA ALA A 60 4.93 4.87 -2.34
C ALA A 60 6.05 4.34 -1.43
N ALA A 61 7.29 4.44 -1.87
CA ALA A 61 8.45 3.97 -1.12
C ALA A 61 8.58 4.69 0.23
N VAL A 62 8.38 6.01 0.26
CA VAL A 62 8.38 6.82 1.49
C VAL A 62 7.31 6.34 2.47
N VAL A 63 6.07 6.19 2.01
CA VAL A 63 4.96 5.75 2.87
C VAL A 63 5.22 4.34 3.39
N MET A 64 5.58 3.41 2.51
CA MET A 64 5.87 2.02 2.88
C MET A 64 7.01 1.92 3.89
N PHE A 65 8.10 2.67 3.70
CA PHE A 65 9.26 2.61 4.59
C PHE A 65 8.93 3.13 5.99
N ASN A 66 8.14 4.20 6.10
CA ASN A 66 7.74 4.73 7.39
C ASN A 66 6.82 3.75 8.12
N PHE A 67 5.83 3.15 7.45
CA PHE A 67 4.99 2.10 8.05
C PHE A 67 5.79 0.84 8.40
N TYR A 68 6.79 0.47 7.60
CA TYR A 68 7.73 -0.60 7.94
C TYR A 68 8.50 -0.29 9.23
N ARG A 69 8.94 0.94 9.45
CA ARG A 69 9.61 1.32 10.70
C ARG A 69 8.66 1.36 11.88
N TRP A 70 7.52 2.03 11.72
CA TRP A 70 6.57 2.28 12.80
C TRP A 70 5.87 1.01 13.28
N PHE A 71 5.76 -0.02 12.46
CA PHE A 71 5.08 -1.27 12.83
C PHE A 71 6.02 -2.46 12.67
N PRO A 72 6.92 -2.76 13.64
CA PRO A 72 7.91 -3.83 13.56
C PRO A 72 7.34 -5.23 13.24
N ARG A 73 6.06 -5.47 13.56
CA ARG A 73 5.33 -6.73 13.27
C ARG A 73 4.28 -6.60 12.16
N GLY A 74 4.08 -5.38 11.65
CA GLY A 74 3.12 -5.09 10.59
C GLY A 74 3.56 -5.61 9.23
N LYS A 75 2.58 -5.85 8.37
CA LYS A 75 2.73 -6.23 6.96
C LYS A 75 2.36 -5.05 6.08
N ILE A 76 3.22 -4.80 5.08
CA ILE A 76 3.05 -3.77 4.07
C ILE A 76 2.91 -4.46 2.74
N VAL A 77 1.92 -4.08 1.94
CA VAL A 77 1.71 -4.67 0.61
C VAL A 77 1.62 -3.60 -0.46
N PHE A 78 2.34 -3.82 -1.55
CA PHE A 78 2.19 -3.10 -2.81
C PHE A 78 1.48 -4.02 -3.80
N MET A 79 0.33 -3.59 -4.30
CA MET A 79 -0.38 -4.30 -5.35
C MET A 79 -0.29 -3.56 -6.68
N ALA A 80 0.07 -4.28 -7.74
CA ALA A 80 0.06 -3.79 -9.11
C ALA A 80 -0.74 -4.74 -10.03
N PRO A 81 -1.33 -4.26 -11.14
CA PRO A 81 -2.27 -5.06 -11.92
C PRO A 81 -1.62 -6.21 -12.70
N THR A 82 -0.31 -6.16 -12.96
CA THR A 82 0.41 -7.18 -13.74
C THR A 82 1.73 -7.58 -13.08
N LYS A 83 2.19 -8.80 -13.35
CA LYS A 83 3.48 -9.30 -12.80
C LYS A 83 4.68 -8.43 -13.20
N PRO A 84 4.83 -7.96 -14.46
CA PRO A 84 5.95 -7.09 -14.80
C PRO A 84 5.97 -5.78 -13.99
N LEU A 85 4.80 -5.19 -13.73
CA LEU A 85 4.70 -3.99 -12.89
C LEU A 85 5.09 -4.30 -11.44
N VAL A 86 4.66 -5.45 -10.90
CA VAL A 86 5.09 -5.91 -9.56
C VAL A 86 6.62 -5.97 -9.48
N SER A 87 7.27 -6.69 -10.41
CA SER A 87 8.73 -6.87 -10.37
C SER A 87 9.50 -5.53 -10.52
N GLN A 88 8.99 -4.61 -11.33
CA GLN A 88 9.56 -3.25 -11.48
C GLN A 88 9.49 -2.45 -10.17
N GLN A 89 8.38 -2.53 -9.44
CA GLN A 89 8.19 -1.73 -8.23
C GLN A 89 9.03 -2.22 -7.04
N ILE A 90 9.44 -3.50 -7.01
CA ILE A 90 10.34 -4.03 -5.98
C ILE A 90 11.67 -3.26 -5.99
N GLN A 91 12.34 -3.24 -7.15
CA GLN A 91 13.63 -2.57 -7.29
C GLN A 91 13.46 -1.06 -7.11
N ALA A 92 12.45 -0.47 -7.73
CA ALA A 92 12.25 0.97 -7.68
C ALA A 92 11.95 1.48 -6.26
N CYS A 93 11.21 0.72 -5.43
CA CYS A 93 10.99 1.10 -4.03
C CYS A 93 12.28 0.96 -3.20
N HIS A 94 13.06 -0.10 -3.44
CA HIS A 94 14.34 -0.33 -2.76
C HIS A 94 15.37 0.77 -3.06
N ASP A 95 15.41 1.28 -4.29
CA ASP A 95 16.34 2.33 -4.68
C ASP A 95 15.99 3.69 -4.04
N VAL A 96 14.71 3.93 -3.76
CA VAL A 96 14.24 5.15 -3.09
C VAL A 96 14.47 5.08 -1.58
N MET A 97 14.06 3.98 -0.94
CA MET A 97 14.14 3.84 0.53
C MET A 97 14.79 2.51 0.93
N PRO A 98 15.60 2.50 2.01
CA PRO A 98 16.40 1.34 2.40
C PRO A 98 15.60 0.29 3.18
N ILE A 99 14.52 -0.24 2.60
CA ILE A 99 13.87 -1.45 3.12
C ILE A 99 14.77 -2.65 2.76
N PRO A 100 15.20 -3.49 3.72
CA PRO A 100 16.04 -4.64 3.42
C PRO A 100 15.36 -5.61 2.45
N GLN A 101 16.04 -6.00 1.36
CA GLN A 101 15.51 -7.01 0.43
C GLN A 101 15.23 -8.35 1.13
N SER A 102 15.95 -8.65 2.21
CA SER A 102 15.69 -9.81 3.07
C SER A 102 14.30 -9.80 3.70
N ASP A 103 13.66 -8.64 3.85
CA ASP A 103 12.32 -8.49 4.42
C ASP A 103 11.24 -8.39 3.34
N MET A 104 11.63 -8.34 2.07
CA MET A 104 10.74 -8.27 0.92
C MET A 104 10.39 -9.65 0.36
N ALA A 105 9.23 -9.74 -0.25
CA ALA A 105 8.83 -10.90 -1.06
C ALA A 105 7.95 -10.50 -2.25
N GLU A 106 8.19 -11.17 -3.38
CA GLU A 106 7.28 -11.18 -4.51
C GLU A 106 6.35 -12.39 -4.42
N LEU A 107 5.03 -12.17 -4.39
CA LEU A 107 4.05 -13.27 -4.34
C LEU A 107 3.50 -13.56 -5.74
N GLN A 108 4.23 -14.36 -6.50
CA GLN A 108 3.79 -14.81 -7.82
C GLN A 108 2.85 -16.02 -7.76
N GLY A 109 1.89 -16.12 -8.69
CA GLY A 109 0.87 -17.19 -8.70
C GLY A 109 1.40 -18.64 -8.82
N ASN A 110 2.66 -18.84 -9.21
CA ASN A 110 3.33 -20.14 -9.30
C ASN A 110 4.08 -20.55 -8.01
N VAL A 111 4.15 -19.69 -7.00
CA VAL A 111 4.79 -20.03 -5.72
C VAL A 111 3.92 -21.04 -4.96
N ALA A 112 4.50 -22.18 -4.60
CA ALA A 112 3.81 -23.26 -3.91
C ALA A 112 3.21 -22.80 -2.55
N PRO A 113 2.05 -23.36 -2.12
CA PRO A 113 1.37 -22.92 -0.90
C PRO A 113 2.24 -22.96 0.38
N ALA A 114 3.04 -24.02 0.55
CA ALA A 114 3.94 -24.13 1.71
C ALA A 114 4.98 -23.01 1.72
N LYS A 115 5.54 -22.66 0.55
CA LYS A 115 6.49 -21.56 0.43
C LYS A 115 5.81 -20.20 0.68
N ARG A 116 4.57 -20.01 0.24
CA ARG A 116 3.79 -18.79 0.53
C ARG A 116 3.58 -18.60 2.03
N LYS A 117 3.18 -19.63 2.77
CA LYS A 117 3.04 -19.56 4.23
C LYS A 117 4.37 -19.18 4.90
N GLN A 118 5.49 -19.76 4.44
CA GLN A 118 6.82 -19.38 4.94
C GLN A 118 7.14 -17.90 4.67
N LEU A 119 6.83 -17.39 3.46
CA LEU A 119 7.04 -15.98 3.12
C LEU A 119 6.19 -15.07 4.03
N TRP A 120 4.91 -15.35 4.22
CA TRP A 120 4.05 -14.58 5.12
C TRP A 120 4.55 -14.58 6.57
N ALA A 121 5.10 -15.70 7.05
CA ALA A 121 5.67 -15.80 8.39
C ALA A 121 6.98 -15.01 8.56
N THR A 122 7.84 -14.99 7.53
CA THR A 122 9.22 -14.48 7.65
C THR A 122 9.46 -13.09 7.05
N LYS A 123 8.57 -12.64 6.16
CA LYS A 123 8.72 -11.38 5.40
C LYS A 123 7.72 -10.33 5.87
N ARG A 124 7.99 -9.07 5.57
CA ARG A 124 7.21 -7.92 6.07
C ARG A 124 6.65 -7.04 4.96
N VAL A 125 7.34 -6.97 3.82
CA VAL A 125 6.93 -6.16 2.67
C VAL A 125 6.67 -7.05 1.48
N PHE A 126 5.48 -6.98 0.91
CA PHE A 126 5.04 -7.88 -0.16
C PHE A 126 4.69 -7.09 -1.40
N PHE A 127 5.09 -7.62 -2.56
CA PHE A 127 4.75 -7.10 -3.86
C PHE A 127 3.99 -8.19 -4.61
N CYS A 128 2.78 -7.89 -5.06
CA CYS A 128 1.91 -8.91 -5.64
C CYS A 128 0.85 -8.35 -6.58
N THR A 129 0.19 -9.23 -7.33
CA THR A 129 -1.06 -8.87 -8.00
C THR A 129 -2.22 -8.93 -7.01
N PRO A 130 -3.29 -8.13 -7.20
CA PRO A 130 -4.40 -8.16 -6.27
C PRO A 130 -5.10 -9.50 -6.19
N GLN A 131 -5.17 -10.24 -7.30
CA GLN A 131 -5.71 -11.61 -7.29
C GLN A 131 -4.85 -12.56 -6.45
N SER A 132 -3.52 -12.39 -6.46
CA SER A 132 -2.63 -13.24 -5.66
C SER A 132 -2.83 -13.00 -4.16
N LEU A 133 -3.06 -11.75 -3.75
CA LEU A 133 -3.35 -11.41 -2.37
C LEU A 133 -4.76 -11.87 -1.95
N GLN A 134 -5.77 -11.63 -2.79
CA GLN A 134 -7.13 -12.11 -2.56
C GLN A 134 -7.13 -13.62 -2.29
N ASN A 135 -6.48 -14.40 -3.16
CA ASN A 135 -6.38 -15.85 -3.01
C ASN A 135 -5.68 -16.26 -1.70
N ASP A 136 -4.67 -15.53 -1.26
CA ASP A 136 -3.97 -15.82 0.00
C ASP A 136 -4.81 -15.49 1.24
N ILE A 137 -5.63 -14.44 1.17
CA ILE A 137 -6.59 -14.10 2.22
C ILE A 137 -7.67 -15.19 2.29
N GLU A 138 -8.29 -15.54 1.16
CA GLU A 138 -9.37 -16.55 1.09
C GLU A 138 -8.91 -17.95 1.56
N ARG A 139 -7.64 -18.29 1.33
CA ARG A 139 -7.05 -19.56 1.76
C ARG A 139 -6.48 -19.54 3.19
N GLY A 140 -6.55 -18.41 3.89
CA GLY A 140 -5.97 -18.26 5.22
C GLY A 140 -4.44 -18.41 5.24
N ASN A 141 -3.75 -18.06 4.15
CA ASN A 141 -2.29 -18.09 4.09
C ASN A 141 -1.64 -16.91 4.82
N CYS A 142 -2.39 -15.83 5.04
CA CYS A 142 -1.93 -14.63 5.73
C CYS A 142 -2.99 -14.16 6.73
N ASP A 143 -2.52 -13.52 7.80
CA ASP A 143 -3.41 -12.92 8.79
C ASP A 143 -3.68 -11.45 8.41
N VAL A 144 -4.91 -11.16 7.98
CA VAL A 144 -5.33 -9.80 7.60
C VAL A 144 -5.18 -8.79 8.74
N ARG A 145 -5.16 -9.24 10.01
CA ARG A 145 -4.98 -8.37 11.19
C ARG A 145 -3.59 -7.76 11.28
N SER A 146 -2.62 -8.32 10.56
CA SER A 146 -1.25 -7.84 10.54
C SER A 146 -0.98 -6.73 9.53
N PHE A 147 -1.93 -6.42 8.64
CA PHE A 147 -1.74 -5.42 7.58
C PHE A 147 -1.85 -4.01 8.16
N VAL A 148 -0.83 -3.19 7.90
CA VAL A 148 -0.76 -1.80 8.39
C VAL A 148 -0.74 -0.78 7.26
N CYS A 149 -0.28 -1.17 6.07
CA CYS A 149 -0.20 -0.30 4.89
C CYS A 149 -0.43 -1.11 3.61
N VAL A 150 -1.29 -0.60 2.75
CA VAL A 150 -1.63 -1.17 1.44
C VAL A 150 -1.50 -0.09 0.38
N VAL A 151 -0.59 -0.30 -0.57
CA VAL A 151 -0.44 0.52 -1.76
C VAL A 151 -1.18 -0.13 -2.92
N VAL A 152 -2.03 0.64 -3.59
CA VAL A 152 -2.83 0.20 -4.74
C VAL A 152 -2.39 0.98 -5.97
N ASP A 153 -1.65 0.35 -6.86
CA ASP A 153 -1.25 0.93 -8.14
C ASP A 153 -2.34 0.75 -9.21
N GLU A 154 -2.47 1.72 -10.10
CA GLU A 154 -3.59 1.83 -11.05
C GLU A 154 -4.96 1.78 -10.35
N ALA A 155 -5.12 2.64 -9.33
CA ALA A 155 -6.27 2.68 -8.44
C ALA A 155 -7.61 2.89 -9.15
N HIS A 156 -7.62 3.46 -10.37
CA HIS A 156 -8.83 3.58 -11.20
C HIS A 156 -9.52 2.22 -11.51
N ARG A 157 -8.82 1.09 -11.27
CA ARG A 157 -9.37 -0.26 -11.39
C ARG A 157 -10.15 -0.74 -10.17
N ALA A 158 -10.15 0.01 -9.07
CA ALA A 158 -10.82 -0.37 -7.81
C ALA A 158 -12.34 -0.13 -7.84
N THR A 159 -13.01 -0.69 -8.85
CA THR A 159 -14.46 -0.59 -9.05
C THR A 159 -15.11 -1.97 -9.04
N GLY A 160 -16.43 -1.99 -8.78
CA GLY A 160 -17.21 -3.24 -8.72
C GLY A 160 -16.60 -4.32 -7.82
N ASN A 161 -16.41 -5.51 -8.38
CA ASN A 161 -15.85 -6.67 -7.68
C ASN A 161 -14.39 -6.94 -8.04
N TYR A 162 -13.64 -5.91 -8.48
CA TYR A 162 -12.23 -6.09 -8.74
C TYR A 162 -11.47 -6.48 -7.46
N ALA A 163 -10.40 -7.27 -7.61
CA ALA A 163 -9.67 -7.87 -6.48
C ALA A 163 -9.14 -6.83 -5.46
N TYR A 164 -8.81 -5.60 -5.88
CA TYR A 164 -8.50 -4.51 -4.95
C TYR A 164 -9.61 -4.28 -3.93
N VAL A 165 -10.86 -4.21 -4.39
CA VAL A 165 -12.04 -3.95 -3.55
C VAL A 165 -12.23 -5.08 -2.55
N VAL A 166 -12.10 -6.33 -2.99
CA VAL A 166 -12.25 -7.51 -2.13
C VAL A 166 -11.20 -7.53 -1.02
N VAL A 167 -9.93 -7.29 -1.36
CA VAL A 167 -8.84 -7.22 -0.40
C VAL A 167 -9.08 -6.14 0.65
N ILE A 168 -9.39 -4.91 0.24
CA ILE A 168 -9.57 -3.79 1.17
C ILE A 168 -10.77 -4.05 2.10
N LYS A 169 -11.88 -4.60 1.59
CA LYS A 169 -13.04 -5.01 2.39
C LYS A 169 -12.67 -6.10 3.40
N ALA A 170 -11.88 -7.10 3.01
CA ALA A 170 -11.46 -8.17 3.91
C ALA A 170 -10.58 -7.68 5.06
N ILE A 171 -9.64 -6.76 4.79
CA ILE A 171 -8.81 -6.14 5.84
C ILE A 171 -9.68 -5.27 6.76
N ALA A 172 -10.54 -4.42 6.16
CA ALA A 172 -11.46 -3.54 6.88
C ALA A 172 -12.44 -4.27 7.80
N ALA A 173 -12.80 -5.52 7.47
CA ALA A 173 -13.69 -6.33 8.29
C ALA A 173 -13.03 -6.84 9.59
N LYS A 174 -11.70 -6.82 9.67
CA LYS A 174 -10.93 -7.34 10.82
C LYS A 174 -10.05 -6.29 11.50
N VAL A 175 -9.73 -5.18 10.82
CA VAL A 175 -8.84 -4.12 11.33
C VAL A 175 -9.52 -2.76 11.28
N SER A 176 -9.52 -2.06 12.41
CA SER A 176 -10.16 -0.74 12.53
C SER A 176 -9.37 0.37 11.82
N GLY A 177 -8.05 0.23 11.70
CA GLY A 177 -7.18 1.22 11.06
C GLY A 177 -6.00 0.58 10.33
N PHE A 178 -5.85 0.93 9.05
CA PHE A 178 -4.68 0.64 8.22
C PHE A 178 -4.58 1.73 7.14
N ARG A 179 -3.36 1.96 6.65
CA ARG A 179 -3.13 2.95 5.60
C ARG A 179 -3.45 2.40 4.23
N VAL A 180 -4.19 3.16 3.44
CA VAL A 180 -4.33 2.96 1.99
C VAL A 180 -3.69 4.13 1.27
N LEU A 181 -2.73 3.82 0.39
CA LEU A 181 -2.20 4.76 -0.59
C LEU A 181 -2.62 4.27 -1.98
N ALA A 182 -3.53 4.99 -2.60
CA ALA A 182 -4.00 4.71 -3.94
C ALA A 182 -3.23 5.58 -4.94
N LEU A 183 -2.66 4.97 -5.97
CA LEU A 183 -1.85 5.64 -6.99
C LEU A 183 -2.55 5.51 -8.34
N SER A 184 -2.67 6.62 -9.06
CA SER A 184 -3.17 6.59 -10.43
C SER A 184 -2.54 7.69 -11.27
N ALA A 185 -2.39 7.46 -12.58
CA ALA A 185 -2.02 8.54 -13.50
C ALA A 185 -3.17 9.53 -13.72
N THR A 186 -4.41 9.04 -13.61
CA THR A 186 -5.64 9.83 -13.76
C THR A 186 -6.65 9.39 -12.70
N PRO A 187 -7.48 10.30 -12.17
CA PRO A 187 -8.49 9.92 -11.18
C PRO A 187 -9.59 8.98 -11.74
N GLY A 188 -9.76 8.97 -13.07
CA GLY A 188 -10.83 8.27 -13.78
C GLY A 188 -11.56 9.25 -14.71
N ALA A 189 -12.18 8.75 -15.78
CA ALA A 189 -12.82 9.61 -16.78
C ALA A 189 -14.24 10.07 -16.39
N LYS A 190 -14.86 9.41 -15.40
CA LYS A 190 -16.25 9.66 -14.98
C LYS A 190 -16.33 9.82 -13.47
N PHE A 191 -17.20 10.71 -13.01
CA PHE A 191 -17.43 10.99 -11.59
C PHE A 191 -17.76 9.72 -10.79
N ASP A 192 -18.64 8.87 -11.31
CA ASP A 192 -19.03 7.62 -10.65
C ASP A 192 -17.84 6.68 -10.40
N VAL A 193 -16.89 6.63 -11.35
CA VAL A 193 -15.68 5.82 -11.20
C VAL A 193 -14.78 6.38 -10.10
N ILE A 194 -14.65 7.70 -10.00
CA ILE A 194 -13.87 8.35 -8.94
C ILE A 194 -14.53 8.06 -7.59
N GLN A 195 -15.86 8.19 -7.50
CA GLN A 195 -16.60 7.92 -6.27
C GLN A 195 -16.49 6.45 -5.83
N ASP A 196 -16.53 5.51 -6.77
CA ASP A 196 -16.29 4.09 -6.50
C ASP A 196 -14.90 3.87 -5.91
N VAL A 197 -13.86 4.47 -6.51
CA VAL A 197 -12.48 4.35 -6.01
C VAL A 197 -12.36 4.92 -4.59
N ILE A 198 -12.93 6.10 -4.35
CA ILE A 198 -12.94 6.73 -3.02
C ILE A 198 -13.58 5.81 -1.99
N THR A 199 -14.76 5.30 -2.31
CA THR A 199 -15.56 4.46 -1.41
C THR A 199 -14.90 3.11 -1.16
N ASN A 200 -14.50 2.42 -2.22
CA ASN A 200 -13.96 1.06 -2.15
C ASN A 200 -12.58 1.01 -1.50
N LEU A 201 -11.74 2.03 -1.72
CA LEU A 201 -10.39 2.12 -1.14
C LEU A 201 -10.35 2.90 0.18
N ARG A 202 -11.51 3.36 0.68
CA ARG A 202 -11.65 4.12 1.93
C ARG A 202 -10.77 5.38 1.95
N ILE A 203 -10.77 6.10 0.82
CA ILE A 203 -10.00 7.33 0.65
C ILE A 203 -10.67 8.47 1.41
N SER A 204 -9.87 9.24 2.14
CA SER A 204 -10.29 10.42 2.89
C SER A 204 -9.61 11.70 2.41
N HIS A 205 -8.60 11.60 1.55
CA HIS A 205 -7.83 12.72 1.02
C HIS A 205 -7.45 12.46 -0.44
N ILE A 206 -7.49 13.49 -1.28
CA ILE A 206 -7.16 13.39 -2.70
C ILE A 206 -6.07 14.42 -3.00
N GLU A 207 -5.00 13.98 -3.64
CA GLU A 207 -3.88 14.79 -4.09
C GLU A 207 -3.77 14.65 -5.61
N CYS A 208 -4.03 15.73 -6.34
CA CYS A 208 -3.95 15.76 -7.79
C CYS A 208 -2.97 16.84 -8.23
N LYS A 209 -1.99 16.47 -9.06
CA LYS A 209 -1.11 17.43 -9.76
C LYS A 209 -0.84 16.98 -11.19
N ASN A 210 -0.57 17.93 -12.07
CA ASN A 210 -0.12 17.74 -13.44
C ASN A 210 1.20 18.49 -13.69
N GLY A 211 1.73 18.44 -14.92
CA GLY A 211 3.01 19.07 -15.25
C GLY A 211 2.96 20.60 -15.38
N ASP A 212 1.76 21.20 -15.34
CA ASP A 212 1.55 22.65 -15.45
C ASP A 212 1.37 23.31 -14.07
N ASP A 213 1.29 22.51 -13.00
CA ASP A 213 1.19 23.01 -11.63
C ASP A 213 2.47 23.78 -11.24
N PRO A 214 2.38 24.97 -10.61
CA PRO A 214 3.54 25.84 -10.34
C PRO A 214 4.65 25.21 -9.48
N ASP A 215 4.34 24.17 -8.72
CA ASP A 215 5.25 23.47 -7.82
C ASP A 215 5.79 22.15 -8.38
N VAL A 216 5.43 21.77 -9.63
CA VAL A 216 5.83 20.52 -10.32
C VAL A 216 6.98 20.74 -11.30
#